data_AF-U1F796-F1
#
_entry.id   AF-U1F796-F1
#
_cell.length_a   1.000
_cell.length_b   1.000
_cell.length_c   1.000
_cell.angle_alpha   90.00
_cell.angle_beta   90.00
_cell.angle_gamma   90.00
#
_symmetry.space_group_name_H-M   'P 1'
#
loop_
_entity.id
_entity.type
_entity.pdbx_description
1 polymer ?
#
loop_
_entity_poly.entity_id
_entity_poly.type
_entity_poly.pdbx_seq_one_letter_code
_entity_poly.pdbx_strand_id
1 'polypeptide(L)'
;MSESGLDAAQAKMRDAGVDPIAIDVFSSYYTQIKEGRTGIIPEDSISPLTDPDRLDDVTVDDEVAADALDHTVIIKLNGGLGTSMGLDRAKSLLPVRNGKSFLDIIVGQVRAAREQHGARLPLLFMDSFNTRDDTLEALEQYPDVQVDGLPLDFLQNQEPKLRADDLTPVEFPTDPRLEWCPPGHGDLYTALLGSGILDQLLDKGYRYASVSNGDNLGATPDARIAGWFAATGAPYAAELCRRTVNDRKGGHLAVRKSDGHLVLRDTAQ
;
A
#
# COMPACT_ATOMS: atom_id res chain seq x y z
N MET A 1 20.52 -27.18 -21.07
CA MET A 1 19.05 -27.06 -21.02
C MET A 1 18.77 -25.58 -20.98
N SER A 2 17.99 -25.03 -21.91
CA SER A 2 17.66 -23.59 -21.85
C SER A 2 16.91 -23.34 -20.56
N GLU A 3 17.49 -22.55 -19.68
CA GLU A 3 16.84 -22.06 -18.47
C GLU A 3 15.54 -21.36 -18.89
N SER A 4 14.40 -21.72 -18.27
CA SER A 4 13.15 -21.08 -18.64
C SER A 4 13.21 -19.60 -18.24
N GLY A 5 12.48 -18.71 -18.94
CA GLY A 5 12.45 -17.29 -18.57
C GLY A 5 12.04 -17.06 -17.10
N LEU A 6 11.25 -17.98 -16.53
CA LEU A 6 10.93 -18.00 -15.11
C LEU A 6 12.14 -18.31 -14.24
N ASP A 7 12.91 -19.36 -14.57
CA ASP A 7 14.10 -19.73 -13.80
C ASP A 7 15.12 -18.58 -13.79
N ALA A 8 15.33 -17.91 -14.93
CA ALA A 8 16.19 -16.74 -15.04
C ALA A 8 15.67 -15.55 -14.21
N ALA A 9 14.36 -15.28 -14.23
CA ALA A 9 13.76 -14.24 -13.40
C ALA A 9 13.92 -14.54 -11.90
N GLN A 10 13.65 -15.79 -11.49
CA GLN A 10 13.80 -16.21 -10.10
C GLN A 10 15.26 -16.14 -9.64
N ALA A 11 16.22 -16.58 -10.47
CA ALA A 11 17.64 -16.46 -10.18
C ALA A 11 18.02 -14.97 -9.98
N LYS A 12 17.61 -14.10 -10.90
CA LYS A 12 17.83 -12.66 -10.80
C LYS A 12 17.24 -12.04 -9.53
N MET A 13 16.03 -12.45 -9.14
CA MET A 13 15.39 -12.01 -7.90
C MET A 13 16.14 -12.49 -6.65
N ARG A 14 16.58 -13.76 -6.62
CA ARG A 14 17.38 -14.32 -5.51
C ARG A 14 18.72 -13.60 -5.37
N ASP A 15 19.40 -13.36 -6.49
CA ASP A 15 20.69 -12.66 -6.52
C ASP A 15 20.57 -11.21 -6.04
N ALA A 16 19.41 -10.58 -6.27
CA ALA A 16 19.08 -9.24 -5.78
C ALA A 16 18.56 -9.22 -4.32
N GLY A 17 18.49 -10.38 -3.65
CA GLY A 17 18.01 -10.49 -2.27
C GLY A 17 16.51 -10.26 -2.09
N VAL A 18 15.71 -10.46 -3.15
CA VAL A 18 14.24 -10.36 -3.05
C VAL A 18 13.70 -11.49 -2.17
N ASP A 19 12.70 -11.17 -1.35
CA ASP A 19 12.10 -12.11 -0.41
C ASP A 19 11.51 -13.35 -1.13
N PRO A 20 11.67 -14.57 -0.58
CA PRO A 20 11.11 -15.79 -1.17
C PRO A 20 9.61 -15.73 -1.44
N ILE A 21 8.82 -15.09 -0.57
CA ILE A 21 7.37 -14.95 -0.75
C ILE A 21 7.08 -14.08 -1.97
N ALA A 22 7.84 -13.01 -2.17
CA ALA A 22 7.72 -12.17 -3.36
C ALA A 22 8.10 -12.93 -4.65
N ILE A 23 9.11 -13.80 -4.59
CA ILE A 23 9.47 -14.68 -5.72
C ILE A 23 8.34 -15.65 -6.03
N ASP A 24 7.67 -16.22 -5.02
CA ASP A 24 6.54 -17.13 -5.21
C ASP A 24 5.33 -16.41 -5.82
N VAL A 25 5.02 -15.20 -5.34
CA VAL A 25 3.94 -14.35 -5.89
C VAL A 25 4.23 -13.98 -7.35
N PHE A 26 5.45 -13.55 -7.66
CA PHE A 26 5.89 -13.27 -9.03
C PHE A 26 5.75 -14.53 -9.92
N SER A 27 6.17 -15.69 -9.41
CA SER A 27 6.09 -16.97 -10.15
C SER A 27 4.66 -17.39 -10.45
N SER A 28 3.73 -17.11 -9.53
CA SER A 28 2.30 -17.27 -9.75
C SER A 28 1.81 -16.38 -10.89
N TYR A 29 2.10 -15.07 -10.86
CA TYR A 29 1.69 -14.17 -11.93
C TYR A 29 2.32 -14.51 -13.28
N TYR A 30 3.60 -14.91 -13.30
CA TYR A 30 4.27 -15.38 -14.50
C TYR A 30 3.53 -16.57 -15.13
N THR A 31 3.10 -17.53 -14.31
CA THR A 31 2.31 -18.69 -14.76
C THR A 31 0.97 -18.24 -15.33
N GLN A 32 0.28 -17.31 -14.68
CA GLN A 32 -0.99 -16.76 -15.16
C GLN A 32 -0.84 -16.08 -16.54
N ILE A 33 0.25 -15.33 -16.76
CA ILE A 33 0.55 -14.73 -18.05
C ILE A 33 0.78 -15.80 -19.12
N LYS A 34 1.53 -16.87 -18.80
CA LYS A 34 1.72 -18.00 -19.74
C LYS A 34 0.42 -18.72 -20.09
N GLU A 35 -0.54 -18.76 -19.18
CA GLU A 35 -1.89 -19.28 -19.42
C GLU A 35 -2.79 -18.31 -20.20
N GLY A 36 -2.28 -17.14 -20.59
CA GLY A 36 -3.01 -16.13 -21.35
C GLY A 36 -3.93 -15.25 -20.50
N ARG A 37 -3.79 -15.24 -19.17
CA ARG A 37 -4.55 -14.31 -18.33
C ARG A 37 -4.03 -12.90 -18.50
N THR A 38 -4.93 -11.98 -18.80
CA THR A 38 -4.59 -10.57 -19.08
C THR A 38 -4.83 -9.63 -17.89
N GLY A 39 -5.59 -10.07 -16.89
CA GLY A 39 -6.05 -9.23 -15.78
C GLY A 39 -7.22 -8.31 -16.13
N ILE A 40 -7.71 -8.33 -17.39
CA ILE A 40 -8.83 -7.52 -17.85
C ILE A 40 -10.13 -7.95 -17.16
N ILE A 41 -10.95 -6.96 -16.77
CA ILE A 41 -12.27 -7.16 -16.18
C ILE A 41 -13.33 -6.57 -17.14
N PRO A 42 -13.93 -7.41 -18.00
CA PRO A 42 -14.92 -6.98 -18.97
C PRO A 42 -16.13 -6.31 -18.32
N GLU A 43 -16.67 -5.26 -18.96
CA GLU A 43 -17.87 -4.55 -18.46
C GLU A 43 -19.08 -5.47 -18.28
N ASP A 44 -19.26 -6.45 -19.16
CA ASP A 44 -20.36 -7.41 -19.08
C ASP A 44 -20.20 -8.42 -17.93
N SER A 45 -19.01 -8.53 -17.33
CA SER A 45 -18.72 -9.41 -16.19
C SER A 45 -19.06 -8.80 -14.82
N ILE A 46 -19.38 -7.50 -14.77
CA ILE A 46 -19.61 -6.75 -13.55
C ILE A 46 -20.96 -6.00 -13.56
N SER A 47 -21.44 -5.69 -12.36
CA SER A 47 -22.59 -4.84 -12.08
C SER A 47 -22.17 -3.69 -11.15
N PRO A 48 -22.83 -2.52 -11.20
CA PRO A 48 -22.48 -1.41 -10.33
C PRO A 48 -22.77 -1.72 -8.85
N LEU A 49 -21.90 -1.28 -7.95
CA LEU A 49 -22.20 -1.18 -6.51
C LEU A 49 -23.04 0.08 -6.29
N THR A 50 -24.28 -0.06 -5.82
CA THR A 50 -25.26 1.04 -5.80
C THR A 50 -25.58 1.60 -4.42
N ASP A 51 -25.38 0.82 -3.35
CA ASP A 51 -25.81 1.19 -2.00
C ASP A 51 -24.76 0.77 -0.95
N PRO A 52 -23.56 1.38 -0.95
CA PRO A 52 -22.58 1.15 0.11
C PRO A 52 -22.97 1.87 1.40
N ASP A 53 -22.59 1.30 2.54
CA ASP A 53 -22.72 1.95 3.84
C ASP A 53 -22.07 3.35 3.83
N ARG A 54 -22.73 4.32 4.47
CA ARG A 54 -22.25 5.69 4.54
C ARG A 54 -21.65 5.96 5.91
N LEU A 55 -20.48 6.58 5.93
CA LEU A 55 -19.82 7.00 7.17
C LEU A 55 -20.68 7.96 8.00
N ASP A 56 -21.50 8.81 7.37
CA ASP A 56 -22.39 9.74 8.08
C ASP A 56 -23.44 9.02 8.96
N ASP A 57 -23.77 7.77 8.62
CA ASP A 57 -24.76 6.96 9.32
C ASP A 57 -24.11 6.06 10.40
N VAL A 58 -22.78 6.08 10.49
CA VAL A 58 -22.02 5.29 11.46
C VAL A 58 -22.05 5.97 12.82
N THR A 59 -22.58 5.26 13.82
CA THR A 59 -22.51 5.64 15.23
C THR A 59 -21.71 4.60 15.99
N VAL A 60 -20.67 5.04 16.69
CA VAL A 60 -19.82 4.19 17.53
C VAL A 60 -19.63 4.90 18.86
N ASP A 61 -19.67 4.13 19.95
CA ASP A 61 -19.35 4.65 21.28
C ASP A 61 -17.90 5.14 21.35
N ASP A 62 -17.66 6.27 22.02
CA ASP A 62 -16.34 6.91 22.06
C ASP A 62 -15.26 6.01 22.68
N GLU A 63 -15.60 5.18 23.68
CA GLU A 63 -14.65 4.24 24.28
C GLU A 63 -14.29 3.13 23.31
N VAL A 64 -15.28 2.59 22.58
CA VAL A 64 -15.07 1.57 21.54
C VAL A 64 -14.23 2.12 20.38
N ALA A 65 -14.51 3.36 19.97
CA ALA A 65 -13.77 4.04 18.91
C ALA A 65 -12.31 4.28 19.31
N ALA A 66 -12.06 4.75 20.54
CA ALA A 66 -10.71 4.97 21.04
C ALA A 66 -9.93 3.66 21.23
N ASP A 67 -10.56 2.61 21.77
CA ASP A 67 -9.94 1.29 21.92
C ASP A 67 -9.56 0.68 20.56
N ALA A 68 -10.46 0.74 19.58
CA ALA A 68 -10.17 0.25 18.24
C ALA A 68 -9.02 1.03 17.58
N LEU A 69 -8.95 2.35 17.80
CA LEU A 69 -7.86 3.18 17.29
C LEU A 69 -6.52 2.84 17.96
N ASP A 70 -6.48 2.53 19.27
CA ASP A 70 -5.26 2.08 19.95
C ASP A 70 -4.71 0.75 19.40
N HIS A 71 -5.61 -0.12 18.91
CA HIS A 71 -5.27 -1.38 18.25
C HIS A 71 -5.00 -1.24 16.74
N THR A 72 -4.94 -0.01 16.21
CA THR A 72 -4.72 0.27 14.79
C THR A 72 -3.30 0.75 14.48
N VAL A 73 -2.69 0.26 13.41
CA VAL A 73 -1.49 0.83 12.79
C VAL A 73 -1.85 1.68 11.58
N ILE A 74 -1.18 2.83 11.42
CA ILE A 74 -1.31 3.68 10.23
C ILE A 74 -0.18 3.35 9.26
N ILE A 75 -0.54 2.98 8.03
CA ILE A 75 0.41 2.66 6.97
C ILE A 75 0.22 3.64 5.80
N LYS A 76 1.29 4.33 5.42
CA LYS A 76 1.30 5.25 4.27
C LYS A 76 2.09 4.65 3.11
N LEU A 77 1.43 4.51 1.96
CA LEU A 77 2.09 4.06 0.74
C LEU A 77 2.98 5.20 0.21
N ASN A 78 4.30 4.96 0.16
CA ASN A 78 5.30 6.00 -0.08
C ASN A 78 6.38 5.61 -1.10
N GLY A 79 6.23 4.50 -1.81
CA GLY A 79 7.20 4.07 -2.84
C GLY A 79 7.25 4.91 -4.12
N GLY A 80 6.41 5.94 -4.25
CA GLY A 80 6.32 6.78 -5.45
C GLY A 80 7.26 7.98 -5.41
N LEU A 81 8.02 8.19 -6.49
CA LEU A 81 8.83 9.38 -6.68
C LEU A 81 8.01 10.59 -7.17
N GLY A 82 8.47 11.78 -6.79
CA GLY A 82 7.93 13.06 -7.27
C GLY A 82 8.39 13.48 -8.67
N THR A 83 8.91 12.56 -9.50
CA THR A 83 9.59 12.90 -10.77
C THR A 83 8.71 13.69 -11.74
N SER A 84 7.44 13.32 -11.87
CA SER A 84 6.46 14.07 -12.68
C SER A 84 6.22 15.50 -12.18
N MET A 85 6.57 15.80 -10.94
CA MET A 85 6.47 17.10 -10.28
C MET A 85 7.85 17.78 -10.11
N GLY A 86 8.90 17.26 -10.75
CA GLY A 86 10.25 17.84 -10.73
C GLY A 86 11.07 17.56 -9.48
N LEU A 87 10.67 16.58 -8.67
CA LEU A 87 11.42 16.14 -7.48
C LEU A 87 11.97 14.72 -7.69
N ASP A 88 13.28 14.57 -7.65
CA ASP A 88 13.96 13.25 -7.70
C ASP A 88 14.14 12.67 -6.29
N ARG A 89 13.05 12.68 -5.51
CA ARG A 89 12.94 12.20 -4.12
C ARG A 89 11.54 11.66 -3.87
N ALA A 90 11.34 11.08 -2.69
CA ALA A 90 10.02 10.65 -2.21
C ALA A 90 8.96 11.76 -2.37
N LYS A 91 7.82 11.44 -2.99
CA LYS A 91 6.73 12.41 -3.24
C LYS A 91 6.22 13.05 -1.94
N SER A 92 6.27 12.31 -0.83
CA SER A 92 5.84 12.80 0.47
C SER A 92 6.65 14.00 1.01
N LEU A 93 7.84 14.24 0.47
CA LEU A 93 8.68 15.39 0.84
C LEU A 93 8.33 16.69 0.10
N LEU A 94 7.40 16.63 -0.86
CA LEU A 94 6.95 17.84 -1.56
C LEU A 94 6.24 18.78 -0.58
N PRO A 95 6.57 20.09 -0.58
CA PRO A 95 5.90 21.08 0.24
C PRO A 95 4.45 21.27 -0.22
N VAL A 96 3.53 21.25 0.73
CA VAL A 96 2.08 21.34 0.49
C VAL A 96 1.53 22.67 1.00
N ARG A 97 1.76 22.98 2.28
CA ARG A 97 1.18 24.18 2.91
C ARG A 97 2.07 24.70 4.02
N ASN A 98 2.27 26.02 4.04
CA ASN A 98 3.02 26.73 5.10
C ASN A 98 4.42 26.14 5.34
N GLY A 99 5.11 25.73 4.27
CA GLY A 99 6.44 25.12 4.36
C GLY A 99 6.46 23.67 4.85
N LYS A 100 5.30 23.06 5.15
CA LYS A 100 5.18 21.65 5.53
C LYS A 100 4.99 20.76 4.31
N SER A 101 5.73 19.65 4.27
CA SER A 101 5.58 18.56 3.31
C SER A 101 4.35 17.69 3.61
N PHE A 102 4.05 16.72 2.73
CA PHE A 102 3.03 15.71 3.05
C PHE A 102 3.42 14.92 4.31
N LEU A 103 4.69 14.53 4.42
CA LEU A 103 5.22 13.78 5.57
C LEU A 103 5.02 14.57 6.88
N ASP A 104 5.35 15.86 6.89
CA ASP A 104 5.17 16.72 8.07
C ASP A 104 3.71 16.81 8.51
N ILE A 105 2.78 16.86 7.55
CA ILE A 105 1.35 16.92 7.83
C ILE A 105 0.86 15.58 8.37
N ILE A 106 1.29 14.46 7.78
CA ILE A 106 0.96 13.10 8.26
C ILE A 106 1.45 12.89 9.70
N VAL A 107 2.70 13.27 10.00
CA VAL A 107 3.24 13.21 11.37
C VAL A 107 2.39 14.04 12.33
N GLY A 108 1.99 15.25 11.93
CA GLY A 108 1.11 16.10 12.72
C GLY A 108 -0.27 15.48 12.97
N GLN A 109 -0.85 14.82 11.98
CA GLN A 109 -2.15 14.13 12.09
C GLN A 109 -2.09 12.96 13.07
N VAL A 110 -1.02 12.14 13.01
CA VAL A 110 -0.82 11.04 13.96
C VAL A 110 -0.62 11.56 15.37
N ARG A 111 0.22 12.59 15.57
CA ARG A 111 0.40 13.21 16.89
C ARG A 111 -0.90 13.74 17.48
N ALA A 112 -1.70 14.45 16.68
CA ALA A 112 -2.99 14.95 17.11
C ALA A 112 -3.94 13.82 17.53
N ALA A 113 -3.99 12.73 16.77
CA ALA A 113 -4.80 11.56 17.12
C ALA A 113 -4.31 10.86 18.41
N ARG A 114 -2.99 10.74 18.60
CA ARG A 114 -2.40 10.22 19.85
C ARG A 114 -2.77 11.09 21.05
N GLU A 115 -2.67 12.41 20.94
CA GLU A 115 -3.04 13.35 22.01
C GLU A 115 -4.53 13.31 22.32
N GLN A 116 -5.38 13.28 21.30
CA GLN A 116 -6.83 13.29 21.45
C GLN A 116 -7.38 12.00 22.07
N HIS A 117 -6.85 10.84 21.67
CA HIS A 117 -7.41 9.54 22.04
C HIS A 117 -6.55 8.71 23.00
N GLY A 118 -5.34 9.17 23.33
CA GLY A 118 -4.39 8.40 24.14
C GLY A 118 -3.86 7.14 23.45
N ALA A 119 -4.03 7.02 22.13
CA ALA A 119 -3.67 5.84 21.35
C ALA A 119 -2.16 5.73 21.09
N ARG A 120 -1.62 4.51 21.04
CA ARG A 120 -0.22 4.22 20.65
C ARG A 120 0.05 4.54 19.18
N LEU A 121 -0.87 4.13 18.30
CA LEU A 121 -0.96 4.48 16.88
C LEU A 121 0.40 4.54 16.14
N PRO A 122 1.04 3.39 15.83
CA PRO A 122 2.27 3.38 15.03
C PRO A 122 2.04 3.96 13.64
N LEU A 123 3.04 4.67 13.12
CA LEU A 123 3.06 5.19 11.76
C LEU A 123 4.18 4.47 11.00
N LEU A 124 3.80 3.73 9.96
CA LEU A 124 4.71 3.04 9.07
C LEU A 124 4.62 3.60 7.65
N PHE A 125 5.76 3.75 6.99
CA PHE A 125 5.83 4.07 5.57
C PHE A 125 6.20 2.81 4.77
N MET A 126 5.39 2.47 3.77
CA MET A 126 5.77 1.46 2.79
C MET A 126 6.60 2.15 1.70
N ASP A 127 7.91 2.06 1.85
CA ASP A 127 8.89 2.72 1.00
C ASP A 127 9.37 1.83 -0.14
N SER A 128 9.98 2.46 -1.14
CA SER A 128 10.77 1.79 -2.15
C SER A 128 12.26 2.01 -1.90
N PHE A 129 13.09 1.27 -2.62
CA PHE A 129 14.54 1.52 -2.70
C PHE A 129 14.91 2.95 -3.13
N ASN A 130 13.99 3.71 -3.74
CA ASN A 130 14.23 5.11 -4.11
C ASN A 130 13.68 6.13 -3.10
N THR A 131 12.92 5.71 -2.08
CA THR A 131 12.24 6.64 -1.17
C THR A 131 12.59 6.45 0.29
N ARG A 132 13.15 5.30 0.67
CA ARG A 132 13.47 4.97 2.07
C ARG A 132 14.42 5.95 2.71
N ASP A 133 15.60 6.15 2.12
CA ASP A 133 16.66 6.96 2.73
C ASP A 133 16.18 8.41 2.95
N ASP A 134 15.56 9.01 1.93
CA ASP A 134 14.92 10.32 1.99
C ASP A 134 13.86 10.42 3.11
N THR A 135 13.05 9.37 3.27
CA THR A 135 11.95 9.33 4.24
C THR A 135 12.47 9.18 5.66
N LEU A 136 13.44 8.30 5.88
CA LEU A 136 14.06 8.08 7.18
C LEU A 136 14.85 9.32 7.63
N GLU A 137 15.63 9.95 6.74
CA GLU A 137 16.32 11.22 7.02
C GLU A 137 15.33 12.29 7.44
N ALA A 138 14.21 12.44 6.73
CA ALA A 138 13.17 13.40 7.07
C ALA A 138 12.46 13.09 8.41
N LEU A 139 12.43 11.82 8.84
CA LEU A 139 11.81 11.41 10.11
C LEU A 139 12.74 11.58 11.32
N GLU A 140 14.05 11.80 11.14
CA GLU A 140 14.99 12.03 12.24
C GLU A 140 14.60 13.24 13.12
N GLN A 141 13.93 14.24 12.54
CA GLN A 141 13.42 15.40 13.27
C GLN A 141 12.17 15.09 14.14
N TYR A 142 11.63 13.87 14.07
CA TYR A 142 10.41 13.42 14.74
C TYR A 142 10.61 12.11 15.54
N PRO A 143 11.56 12.06 16.49
CA PRO A 143 11.93 10.82 17.19
C PRO A 143 10.78 10.22 18.03
N ASP A 144 9.82 11.03 18.47
CA ASP A 144 8.63 10.62 19.24
C ASP A 144 7.57 9.88 18.40
N VAL A 145 7.68 9.92 17.06
CA VAL A 145 6.73 9.21 16.19
C VAL A 145 6.96 7.71 16.24
N GLN A 146 8.21 7.27 16.42
CA GLN A 146 8.54 5.86 16.48
C GLN A 146 7.97 5.21 17.74
N VAL A 147 7.23 4.11 17.56
CA VAL A 147 6.76 3.28 18.67
C VAL A 147 7.84 2.24 18.99
N ASP A 148 8.15 2.07 20.28
CA ASP A 148 9.24 1.20 20.72
C ASP A 148 9.09 -0.24 20.20
N GLY A 149 10.18 -0.77 19.66
CA GLY A 149 10.25 -2.08 19.00
C GLY A 149 9.47 -2.19 17.69
N LEU A 150 9.09 -1.08 17.05
CA LEU A 150 8.59 -1.07 15.67
C LEU A 150 9.46 -0.14 14.81
N PRO A 151 9.69 -0.48 13.53
CA PRO A 151 10.37 0.41 12.60
C PRO A 151 9.46 1.58 12.21
N LEU A 152 10.01 2.57 11.50
CA LEU A 152 9.24 3.66 10.87
C LEU A 152 8.85 3.35 9.43
N ASP A 153 9.51 2.37 8.81
CA ASP A 153 9.33 2.01 7.42
C ASP A 153 9.41 0.50 7.21
N PHE A 154 8.98 0.09 6.03
CA PHE A 154 9.37 -1.18 5.43
C PHE A 154 9.41 -1.06 3.92
N LEU A 155 10.28 -1.88 3.32
CA LEU A 155 10.49 -1.87 1.89
C LEU A 155 9.45 -2.73 1.18
N GLN A 156 8.80 -2.15 0.17
CA GLN A 156 8.15 -2.92 -0.87
C GLN A 156 9.19 -3.69 -1.70
N ASN A 157 8.76 -4.77 -2.33
CA ASN A 157 9.57 -5.62 -3.19
C ASN A 157 9.88 -4.95 -4.54
N GLN A 158 10.73 -5.63 -5.32
CA GLN A 158 11.01 -5.31 -6.71
C GLN A 158 10.94 -6.59 -7.54
N GLU A 159 10.49 -6.47 -8.79
CA GLU A 159 10.39 -7.56 -9.75
C GLU A 159 11.10 -7.19 -11.05
N PRO A 160 11.71 -8.17 -11.75
CA PRO A 160 12.33 -7.91 -13.03
C PRO A 160 11.26 -7.66 -14.08
N LYS A 161 11.44 -6.61 -14.89
CA LYS A 161 10.66 -6.40 -16.09
C LYS A 161 10.89 -7.56 -17.04
N LEU A 162 9.82 -8.01 -17.68
CA LEU A 162 9.85 -9.10 -18.63
C LEU A 162 9.74 -8.58 -20.06
N ARG A 163 10.44 -9.26 -20.95
CA ARG A 163 10.30 -9.16 -22.39
C ARG A 163 8.90 -9.61 -22.82
N ALA A 164 8.22 -8.81 -23.63
CA ALA A 164 6.82 -9.09 -24.02
C ALA A 164 6.68 -10.26 -25.01
N ASP A 165 7.73 -10.61 -25.74
CA ASP A 165 7.75 -11.67 -26.75
C ASP A 165 8.06 -13.07 -26.18
N ASP A 166 8.96 -13.17 -25.19
CA ASP A 166 9.44 -14.46 -24.66
C ASP A 166 9.40 -14.60 -23.13
N LEU A 167 8.99 -13.54 -22.41
CA LEU A 167 8.94 -13.49 -20.95
C LEU A 167 10.29 -13.77 -20.27
N THR A 168 11.40 -13.47 -20.94
CA THR A 168 12.73 -13.43 -20.29
C THR A 168 12.93 -12.11 -19.55
N PRO A 169 13.75 -12.05 -18.49
CA PRO A 169 14.09 -10.79 -17.82
C PRO A 169 14.75 -9.82 -18.79
N VAL A 170 14.37 -8.55 -18.73
CA VAL A 170 15.02 -7.47 -19.49
C VAL A 170 16.44 -7.27 -18.98
N GLU A 171 17.37 -7.09 -19.92
CA GLU A 171 18.73 -6.61 -19.67
C GLU A 171 18.87 -5.18 -20.20
N PHE A 172 19.44 -4.29 -19.39
CA PHE A 172 19.70 -2.91 -19.72
C PHE A 172 21.06 -2.46 -19.15
N PRO A 173 22.19 -2.89 -19.77
CA PRO A 173 23.52 -2.74 -19.18
C PRO A 173 23.96 -1.31 -18.88
N THR A 174 23.39 -0.33 -19.58
CA THR A 174 23.69 1.10 -19.36
C THR A 174 23.12 1.64 -18.06
N ASP A 175 22.02 1.07 -17.57
CA ASP A 175 21.43 1.38 -16.27
C ASP A 175 20.61 0.18 -15.75
N PRO A 176 21.24 -0.78 -15.07
CA PRO A 176 20.58 -2.00 -14.61
C PRO A 176 19.37 -1.76 -13.70
N ARG A 177 19.24 -0.58 -13.09
CA ARG A 177 18.05 -0.22 -12.28
C ARG A 177 16.78 -0.21 -13.13
N LEU A 178 16.90 0.10 -14.43
CA LEU A 178 15.76 0.13 -15.34
C LEU A 178 15.23 -1.26 -15.69
N GLU A 179 15.95 -2.32 -15.32
CA GLU A 179 15.50 -3.71 -15.46
C GLU A 179 14.44 -4.10 -14.43
N TRP A 180 14.24 -3.28 -13.40
CA TRP A 180 13.34 -3.55 -12.28
C TRP A 180 12.13 -2.63 -12.28
N CYS A 181 11.03 -3.12 -11.71
CA CYS A 181 9.87 -2.31 -11.35
C CYS A 181 9.34 -2.71 -9.98
N PRO A 182 8.66 -1.79 -9.27
CA PRO A 182 7.88 -2.18 -8.12
C PRO A 182 6.63 -2.96 -8.56
N PRO A 183 6.21 -4.02 -7.84
CA PRO A 183 5.03 -4.84 -8.14
C PRO A 183 3.68 -4.16 -7.82
N GLY A 184 3.65 -2.82 -7.81
CA GLY A 184 2.50 -2.01 -7.41
C GLY A 184 2.23 -2.02 -5.91
N HIS A 185 1.28 -1.20 -5.46
CA HIS A 185 0.98 -1.08 -4.02
C HIS A 185 0.26 -2.30 -3.42
N GLY A 186 -0.23 -3.22 -4.26
CA GLY A 186 -0.77 -4.52 -3.81
C GLY A 186 0.28 -5.41 -3.14
N ASP A 187 1.57 -5.10 -3.34
CA ASP A 187 2.68 -5.74 -2.66
C ASP A 187 2.72 -5.51 -1.15
N LEU A 188 1.93 -4.55 -0.64
CA LEU A 188 1.78 -4.30 0.80
C LEU A 188 1.69 -5.58 1.63
N TYR A 189 0.85 -6.52 1.22
CA TYR A 189 0.62 -7.74 1.99
C TYR A 189 1.86 -8.64 2.00
N THR A 190 2.51 -8.80 0.84
CA THR A 190 3.73 -9.58 0.68
C THR A 190 4.89 -8.95 1.44
N ALA A 191 5.09 -7.63 1.31
CA ALA A 191 6.12 -6.87 1.98
C ALA A 191 5.95 -6.87 3.51
N LEU A 192 4.71 -6.70 4.00
CA LEU A 192 4.42 -6.72 5.44
C LEU A 192 4.65 -8.10 6.05
N LEU A 193 4.35 -9.17 5.31
CA LEU A 193 4.62 -10.54 5.72
C LEU A 193 6.11 -10.86 5.68
N GLY A 194 6.79 -10.63 4.54
CA GLY A 194 8.20 -10.96 4.35
C GLY A 194 9.15 -10.15 5.24
N SER A 195 8.77 -8.91 5.60
CA SER A 195 9.56 -8.09 6.54
C SER A 195 9.49 -8.55 8.01
N GLY A 196 8.56 -9.45 8.35
CA GLY A 196 8.29 -9.85 9.74
C GLY A 196 7.66 -8.76 10.59
N ILE A 197 7.23 -7.64 10.01
CA ILE A 197 6.56 -6.55 10.74
C ILE A 197 5.14 -6.94 11.11
N LEU A 198 4.47 -7.77 10.29
CA LEU A 198 3.16 -8.31 10.65
C LEU A 198 3.20 -9.00 12.01
N ASP A 199 4.18 -9.89 12.23
CA ASP A 199 4.34 -10.62 13.49
C ASP A 199 4.65 -9.66 14.64
N GLN A 200 5.56 -8.69 14.44
CA GLN A 200 5.87 -7.67 15.45
C GLN A 200 4.65 -6.84 15.86
N LEU A 201 3.80 -6.48 14.89
CA LEU A 201 2.56 -5.75 15.15
C LEU A 201 1.57 -6.61 15.95
N LEU A 202 1.38 -7.87 15.54
CA LEU A 202 0.47 -8.80 16.22
C LEU A 202 0.92 -9.10 17.67
N ASP A 203 2.21 -9.32 17.87
CA ASP A 203 2.83 -9.56 19.19
C ASP A 203 2.65 -8.36 20.14
N LYS A 204 2.64 -7.14 19.59
CA LYS A 204 2.37 -5.90 20.35
C LYS A 204 0.89 -5.60 20.53
N GLY A 205 0.01 -6.50 20.08
CA GLY A 205 -1.43 -6.40 20.28
C GLY A 205 -2.18 -5.66 19.19
N TYR A 206 -1.54 -5.16 18.13
CA TYR A 206 -2.26 -4.51 17.03
C TYR A 206 -3.15 -5.52 16.30
N ARG A 207 -4.28 -5.04 15.77
CA ARG A 207 -5.34 -5.85 15.13
C ARG A 207 -5.75 -5.32 13.78
N TYR A 208 -5.65 -4.01 13.58
CA TYR A 208 -6.15 -3.34 12.38
C TYR A 208 -5.03 -2.53 11.73
N ALA A 209 -5.10 -2.39 10.40
CA ALA A 209 -4.23 -1.51 9.63
C ALA A 209 -5.06 -0.55 8.81
N SER A 210 -4.88 0.75 9.02
CA SER A 210 -5.42 1.80 8.16
C SER A 210 -4.37 2.17 7.12
N VAL A 211 -4.67 1.90 5.86
CA VAL A 211 -3.73 2.05 4.74
C VAL A 211 -4.22 3.15 3.81
N SER A 212 -3.35 4.06 3.44
CA SER A 212 -3.69 5.12 2.46
C SER A 212 -2.47 5.61 1.70
N ASN A 213 -2.69 6.25 0.55
CA ASN A 213 -1.63 6.89 -0.21
C ASN A 213 -1.00 8.04 0.62
N GLY A 214 0.32 8.17 0.58
CA GLY A 214 1.03 9.27 1.23
C GLY A 214 0.68 10.65 0.67
N ASP A 215 0.13 10.73 -0.55
CA ASP A 215 -0.34 11.97 -1.16
C ASP A 215 -1.80 12.32 -0.84
N ASN A 216 -2.53 11.44 -0.16
CA ASN A 216 -3.89 11.71 0.33
C ASN A 216 -3.86 12.19 1.79
N LEU A 217 -3.76 13.50 1.98
CA LEU A 217 -3.80 14.12 3.31
C LEU A 217 -5.19 14.15 3.96
N GLY A 218 -6.24 13.77 3.23
CA GLY A 218 -7.59 13.61 3.78
C GLY A 218 -7.77 12.29 4.53
N ALA A 219 -6.91 11.29 4.27
CA ALA A 219 -6.91 10.02 4.99
C ALA A 219 -6.16 10.16 6.32
N THR A 220 -6.85 10.70 7.32
CA THR A 220 -6.33 10.87 8.69
C THR A 220 -6.73 9.70 9.57
N PRO A 221 -6.02 9.45 10.70
CA PRO A 221 -6.56 8.57 11.72
C PRO A 221 -7.95 9.05 12.17
N ASP A 222 -8.96 8.19 12.11
CA ASP A 222 -10.33 8.49 12.55
C ASP A 222 -10.83 7.34 13.45
N ALA A 223 -11.08 7.67 14.72
CA ALA A 223 -11.52 6.71 15.73
C ALA A 223 -12.88 6.09 15.39
N ARG A 224 -13.78 6.84 14.75
CA ARG A 224 -15.11 6.34 14.37
C ARG A 224 -15.00 5.28 13.29
N ILE A 225 -14.12 5.50 12.30
CA ILE A 225 -13.84 4.50 11.26
C ILE A 225 -13.21 3.25 11.87
N ALA A 226 -12.21 3.41 12.74
CA ALA A 226 -11.58 2.29 13.43
C ALA A 226 -12.58 1.47 14.25
N GLY A 227 -13.40 2.15 15.06
CA GLY A 227 -14.42 1.51 15.89
C GLY A 227 -15.54 0.84 15.09
N TRP A 228 -15.97 1.47 13.99
CA TRP A 228 -16.94 0.86 13.08
C TRP A 228 -16.37 -0.40 12.45
N PHE A 229 -15.15 -0.32 11.92
CA PHE A 229 -14.50 -1.45 11.27
C PHE A 229 -14.34 -2.63 12.25
N ALA A 230 -13.86 -2.35 13.47
CA ALA A 230 -13.76 -3.33 14.54
C ALA A 230 -15.11 -4.00 14.85
N ALA A 231 -16.20 -3.23 14.92
CA ALA A 231 -17.53 -3.73 15.20
C ALA A 231 -18.12 -4.61 14.09
N THR A 232 -17.69 -4.41 12.83
CA THR A 232 -18.19 -5.22 11.70
C THR A 232 -17.71 -6.68 11.73
N GLY A 233 -16.55 -6.95 12.34
CA GLY A 233 -15.87 -8.24 12.23
C GLY A 233 -15.37 -8.57 10.82
N ALA A 234 -15.42 -7.62 9.89
CA ALA A 234 -14.95 -7.82 8.53
C ALA A 234 -13.41 -7.89 8.47
N PRO A 235 -12.83 -8.74 7.60
CA PRO A 235 -11.38 -8.81 7.44
C PRO A 235 -10.81 -7.65 6.62
N TYR A 236 -11.65 -6.91 5.90
CA TYR A 236 -11.25 -5.82 5.02
C TYR A 236 -12.44 -4.88 4.78
N ALA A 237 -12.14 -3.57 4.73
CA ALA A 237 -13.07 -2.55 4.27
C ALA A 237 -12.31 -1.57 3.36
N ALA A 238 -13.02 -1.00 2.37
CA ALA A 238 -12.51 0.03 1.50
C ALA A 238 -13.36 1.30 1.65
N GLU A 239 -12.71 2.41 1.96
CA GLU A 239 -13.36 3.72 1.92
C GLU A 239 -13.56 4.19 0.48
N LEU A 240 -14.76 4.68 0.18
CA LEU A 240 -15.17 5.09 -1.16
C LEU A 240 -15.64 6.53 -1.16
N CYS A 241 -15.29 7.25 -2.21
CA CYS A 241 -15.85 8.56 -2.51
C CYS A 241 -16.84 8.47 -3.67
N ARG A 242 -17.87 9.33 -3.65
CA ARG A 242 -18.70 9.52 -4.84
C ARG A 242 -17.82 10.06 -5.97
N ARG A 243 -17.74 9.29 -7.06
CA ARG A 243 -16.95 9.65 -8.23
C ARG A 243 -17.39 10.99 -8.82
N THR A 244 -16.42 11.84 -9.12
CA THR A 244 -16.55 13.16 -9.74
C THR A 244 -15.88 13.18 -11.12
N VAL A 245 -16.03 14.29 -11.84
CA VAL A 245 -15.38 14.51 -13.15
C VAL A 245 -13.85 14.57 -13.10
N ASN A 246 -13.28 14.78 -11.90
CA ASN A 246 -11.84 14.84 -11.67
C ASN A 246 -11.23 13.46 -11.43
N ASP A 247 -12.04 12.44 -11.10
CA ASP A 247 -11.60 11.08 -10.80
C ASP A 247 -11.41 10.27 -12.09
N ARG A 248 -10.38 10.67 -12.84
CA ARG A 248 -10.02 10.14 -14.17
C ARG A 248 -9.01 8.99 -14.15
N LYS A 249 -8.23 8.89 -13.08
CA LYS A 249 -7.20 7.85 -12.87
C LYS A 249 -7.45 7.14 -11.54
N GLY A 250 -7.29 5.83 -11.53
CA GLY A 250 -7.56 4.95 -10.39
C GLY A 250 -8.63 3.91 -10.73
N GLY A 251 -9.20 3.30 -9.70
CA GLY A 251 -10.20 2.26 -9.84
C GLY A 251 -11.58 2.64 -9.30
N HIS A 252 -12.57 1.82 -9.65
CA HIS A 252 -13.89 1.85 -9.04
C HIS A 252 -14.27 0.45 -8.53
N LEU A 253 -15.06 0.39 -7.47
CA LEU A 253 -15.67 -0.87 -7.07
C LEU A 253 -16.84 -1.25 -7.98
N ALA A 254 -17.02 -2.55 -8.13
CA ALA A 254 -18.14 -3.17 -8.79
C ALA A 254 -18.47 -4.50 -8.11
N VAL A 255 -19.58 -5.11 -8.49
CA VAL A 255 -19.99 -6.44 -8.06
C VAL A 255 -19.76 -7.40 -9.22
N ARG A 256 -18.94 -8.42 -9.02
CA ARG A 256 -18.69 -9.45 -10.03
C ARG A 256 -19.94 -10.33 -10.17
N LYS A 257 -20.43 -10.52 -11.41
CA LYS A 257 -21.68 -11.24 -11.66
C LYS A 257 -21.60 -12.74 -11.38
N SER A 258 -20.42 -13.34 -11.47
CA SER A 258 -20.25 -14.79 -11.32
C SER A 258 -20.47 -15.29 -9.90
N ASP A 259 -20.18 -14.47 -8.89
CA ASP A 259 -20.21 -14.87 -7.47
C ASP A 259 -20.76 -13.78 -6.54
N GLY A 260 -21.11 -12.61 -7.04
CA GLY A 260 -21.66 -11.52 -6.24
C GLY A 260 -20.62 -10.83 -5.35
N HIS A 261 -19.33 -11.15 -5.50
CA HIS A 261 -18.27 -10.54 -4.69
C HIS A 261 -17.91 -9.14 -5.19
N LEU A 262 -17.42 -8.30 -4.27
CA LEU A 262 -16.83 -7.02 -4.62
C LEU A 262 -15.56 -7.23 -5.45
N VAL A 263 -15.37 -6.38 -6.45
CA VAL A 263 -14.16 -6.33 -7.28
C VAL A 263 -13.76 -4.87 -7.50
N LEU A 264 -12.47 -4.59 -7.41
CA LEU A 264 -11.87 -3.33 -7.83
C LEU A 264 -11.43 -3.48 -9.28
N ARG A 265 -11.86 -2.55 -10.15
CA ARG A 265 -11.36 -2.44 -11.52
C ARG A 265 -10.58 -1.13 -11.68
N ASP A 266 -9.29 -1.23 -11.90
CA ASP A 266 -8.41 -0.11 -12.22
C ASP A 266 -8.42 0.22 -13.72
N THR A 267 -7.82 1.34 -14.10
CA THR A 267 -7.71 1.80 -15.49
C THR A 267 -6.92 0.83 -16.38
N ALA A 268 -6.04 0.01 -15.79
CA ALA A 268 -5.25 -0.98 -16.51
C ALA A 268 -5.99 -2.32 -16.78
N GLN A 269 -7.21 -2.49 -16.24
CA GLN A 269 -8.02 -3.71 -16.28
C GLN A 269 -9.30 -3.50 -17.09
#